data_AF-A0A7C9IL25-F1
#
_entry.id   AF-A0A7C9IL25-F1
#
_cell.length_a   1.000
_cell.length_b   1.000
_cell.length_c   1.000
_cell.angle_alpha   90.00
_cell.angle_beta   90.00
_cell.angle_gamma   90.00
#
_symmetry.space_group_name_H-M   'P 1'
#
loop_
_entity.id
_entity.type
_entity.pdbx_description
1 polymer ?
#
loop_
_entity_poly.entity_id
_entity_poly.type
_entity_poly.pdbx_seq_one_letter_code
_entity_poly.pdbx_strand_id
1 'polypeptide(L)'
;MRSVCKMLGLLAASWLAIHCCAVPAQAISLPVTGEVKNSAETFTGTAVVALSGDGSIDLLTSRGVTCQGVFGYVTRKEGRGTVMCQDGRKGYFQFVSAGFSGTGAGKIDDENFEFRIGN
;
A
#
# COMPACT_ATOMS: atom_id res chain seq x y z
N MET A 1 -4.29 -32.30 5.82
CA MET A 1 -5.24 -32.00 6.92
C MET A 1 -6.15 -30.87 6.42
N ARG A 2 -7.20 -31.17 5.65
CA ARG A 2 -8.60 -31.46 6.06
C ARG A 2 -9.22 -30.37 6.95
N SER A 3 -9.96 -29.45 6.32
CA SER A 3 -11.27 -29.00 6.81
C SER A 3 -12.19 -28.82 5.60
N VAL A 4 -12.79 -29.95 5.20
CA VAL A 4 -13.91 -30.02 4.27
C VAL A 4 -15.16 -29.72 5.10
N CYS A 5 -15.78 -28.56 4.91
CA CYS A 5 -17.09 -28.28 5.48
C CYS A 5 -18.13 -29.07 4.68
N LYS A 6 -18.44 -30.28 5.16
CA LYS A 6 -19.60 -31.08 4.75
C LYS A 6 -20.85 -30.50 5.42
N MET A 7 -21.86 -30.13 4.66
CA MET A 7 -23.25 -30.31 5.09
C MET A 7 -24.16 -30.52 3.86
N LEU A 8 -24.68 -31.75 3.78
CA LEU A 8 -25.73 -32.17 2.88
C LEU A 8 -27.08 -31.65 3.40
N GLY A 9 -27.86 -31.06 2.48
CA GLY A 9 -29.31 -31.23 2.29
C GLY A 9 -30.29 -31.02 3.45
N LEU A 10 -31.24 -30.09 3.29
CA LEU A 10 -32.65 -30.39 2.94
C LEU A 10 -33.47 -29.09 2.88
N LEU A 11 -34.54 -29.17 2.09
CA LEU A 11 -35.42 -28.12 1.58
C LEU A 11 -36.30 -27.49 2.67
N ALA A 12 -36.50 -26.16 2.66
CA ALA A 12 -37.79 -25.51 2.91
C ALA A 12 -37.65 -23.99 2.75
N ALA A 13 -38.70 -23.38 2.20
CA ALA A 13 -38.77 -22.00 1.77
C ALA A 13 -38.64 -20.98 2.92
N SER A 14 -37.75 -20.01 2.73
CA SER A 14 -37.86 -18.70 3.36
C SER A 14 -37.01 -17.71 2.57
N TRP A 15 -37.67 -16.74 1.92
CA TRP A 15 -37.07 -15.60 1.26
C TRP A 15 -36.27 -14.76 2.25
N LEU A 16 -34.94 -14.86 2.20
CA LEU A 16 -33.99 -13.80 2.54
C LEU A 16 -32.67 -14.18 1.89
N ALA A 17 -32.60 -14.04 0.56
CA ALA A 17 -31.35 -13.98 -0.14
C ALA A 17 -30.66 -12.66 0.27
N ILE A 18 -30.00 -12.68 1.43
CA ILE A 18 -29.05 -11.64 1.84
C ILE A 18 -27.93 -11.72 0.81
N HIS A 19 -28.12 -10.97 -0.27
CA HIS A 19 -27.10 -10.60 -1.22
C HIS A 19 -26.08 -9.82 -0.41
N CYS A 20 -25.02 -10.51 0.01
CA CYS A 20 -23.80 -9.87 0.48
C CYS A 20 -23.21 -9.13 -0.72
N CYS A 21 -23.76 -7.96 -1.03
CA CYS A 21 -23.17 -7.00 -1.95
C CYS A 21 -21.89 -6.51 -1.27
N ALA A 22 -20.80 -7.25 -1.46
CA ALA A 22 -19.47 -6.73 -1.25
C ALA A 22 -19.31 -5.56 -2.22
N VAL A 23 -19.50 -4.33 -1.73
CA VAL A 23 -19.18 -3.13 -2.49
C VAL A 23 -17.68 -3.22 -2.77
N PRO A 24 -17.24 -3.22 -4.05
CA PRO A 24 -15.82 -3.21 -4.33
C PRO A 24 -15.25 -1.94 -3.70
N ALA A 25 -14.33 -2.10 -2.75
CA ALA A 25 -13.55 -0.98 -2.24
C ALA A 25 -12.82 -0.38 -3.44
N GLN A 26 -13.24 0.80 -3.88
CA GLN A 26 -12.58 1.50 -4.97
C GLN A 26 -11.19 1.89 -4.48
N ALA A 27 -10.17 1.42 -5.19
CA ALA A 27 -8.78 1.72 -4.91
C ALA A 27 -8.12 2.29 -6.16
N ILE A 28 -7.19 3.22 -5.96
CA ILE A 28 -6.45 3.88 -7.04
C ILE A 28 -4.99 3.51 -6.90
N SER A 29 -4.40 3.01 -7.99
CA SER A 29 -2.99 2.67 -8.07
C SER A 29 -2.21 3.78 -8.77
N LEU A 30 -1.16 4.28 -8.13
CA LEU A 30 -0.29 5.34 -8.63
C LEU A 30 1.17 4.85 -8.66
N PRO A 31 1.92 5.15 -9.73
CA PRO A 31 3.34 4.80 -9.79
C PRO A 31 4.13 5.59 -8.73
N VAL A 32 5.19 4.99 -8.22
CA VAL A 32 6.14 5.63 -7.31
C VAL A 32 7.54 5.50 -7.89
N THR A 33 8.30 6.60 -7.82
CA THR A 33 9.73 6.62 -8.18
C THR A 33 10.49 7.42 -7.14
N GLY A 34 11.73 7.04 -6.86
CA GLY A 34 12.56 7.79 -5.91
C GLY A 34 13.99 7.32 -5.81
N GLU A 35 14.72 7.96 -4.91
CA GLU A 35 16.16 7.79 -4.72
C GLU A 35 16.53 7.84 -3.24
N VAL A 36 17.57 7.08 -2.87
CA VAL A 36 18.19 7.11 -1.56
C VAL A 36 19.32 8.14 -1.59
N LYS A 37 19.23 9.16 -0.73
CA LYS A 37 20.25 10.21 -0.61
C LYS A 37 21.58 9.58 -0.23
N ASN A 38 22.66 10.10 -0.82
CA ASN A 38 24.04 9.64 -0.62
C ASN A 38 24.32 8.19 -1.06
N SER A 39 23.41 7.60 -1.85
CA SER A 39 23.56 6.29 -2.46
C SER A 39 23.23 6.37 -3.95
N ALA A 40 23.71 5.40 -4.73
CA ALA A 40 23.27 5.21 -6.12
C ALA A 40 21.97 4.35 -6.20
N GLU A 41 21.42 3.98 -5.04
CA GLU A 41 20.18 3.21 -4.96
C GLU A 41 18.97 4.07 -5.31
N THR A 42 18.19 3.57 -6.28
CA THR A 42 16.88 4.12 -6.65
C THR A 42 15.81 3.10 -6.33
N PHE A 43 14.54 3.52 -6.34
CA PHE A 43 13.42 2.59 -6.24
C PHE A 43 12.26 3.00 -7.14
N THR A 44 11.53 1.99 -7.59
CA THR A 44 10.27 2.13 -8.33
C THR A 44 9.19 1.34 -7.63
N GLY A 45 7.92 1.68 -7.84
CA GLY A 45 6.87 1.03 -7.09
C GLY A 45 5.47 1.44 -7.47
N THR A 46 4.52 0.98 -6.66
CA THR A 46 3.11 1.33 -6.77
C THR A 46 2.55 1.65 -5.39
N ALA A 47 1.86 2.78 -5.28
CA ALA A 47 1.03 3.11 -4.14
C ALA A 47 -0.43 2.80 -4.48
N VAL A 48 -1.12 2.06 -3.62
CA VAL A 48 -2.55 1.77 -3.72
C VAL A 48 -3.25 2.53 -2.61
N VAL A 49 -4.16 3.44 -2.97
CA VAL A 49 -4.92 4.21 -2.00
C VAL A 49 -6.39 3.80 -2.02
N ALA A 50 -6.94 3.46 -0.87
CA ALA A 50 -8.36 3.23 -0.70
C ALA A 50 -9.10 4.57 -0.53
N LEU A 51 -10.36 4.64 -0.96
CA LEU A 51 -11.18 5.84 -0.74
C LEU A 51 -11.39 6.19 0.75
N SER A 52 -11.15 5.24 1.66
CA SER A 52 -11.16 5.46 3.11
C SER A 52 -9.97 6.31 3.61
N GLY A 53 -8.92 6.47 2.81
CA GLY A 53 -7.76 7.32 3.12
C GLY A 53 -6.53 6.57 3.68
N ASP A 54 -6.63 5.27 3.88
CA ASP A 54 -5.49 4.38 4.08
C ASP A 54 -5.02 3.79 2.74
N GLY A 55 -3.78 3.30 2.73
CA GLY A 55 -3.19 2.72 1.54
C GLY A 55 -1.97 1.88 1.83
N SER A 56 -1.53 1.18 0.79
CA SER A 56 -0.30 0.40 0.79
C SER A 56 0.66 0.92 -0.26
N ILE A 57 1.94 0.64 -0.05
CA ILE A 57 3.01 0.98 -0.99
C ILE A 57 3.92 -0.22 -1.15
N ASP A 58 4.18 -0.60 -2.40
CA ASP A 58 5.15 -1.63 -2.75
C ASP A 58 6.27 -0.97 -3.56
N LEU A 59 7.51 -1.12 -3.08
CA LEU A 59 8.72 -0.55 -3.68
C LEU A 59 9.69 -1.66 -4.05
N LEU A 60 10.36 -1.52 -5.18
CA LEU A 60 11.47 -2.33 -5.64
C LEU A 60 12.70 -1.43 -5.79
N THR A 61 13.74 -1.75 -5.04
CA THR A 61 15.03 -1.06 -5.13
C THR A 61 15.81 -1.49 -6.37
N SER A 62 16.74 -0.66 -6.84
CA SER A 62 17.68 -1.02 -7.91
C SER A 62 18.62 -2.17 -7.54
N ARG A 63 18.69 -2.53 -6.26
CA ARG A 63 19.41 -3.71 -5.73
C ARG A 63 18.57 -4.99 -5.73
N GLY A 64 17.32 -4.94 -6.20
CA GLY A 64 16.43 -6.10 -6.26
C GLY A 64 15.73 -6.45 -4.94
N VAL A 65 15.82 -5.57 -3.93
CA VAL A 65 15.10 -5.74 -2.66
C VAL A 65 13.71 -5.13 -2.75
N THR A 66 12.69 -5.88 -2.36
CA THR A 66 11.31 -5.39 -2.23
C THR A 66 11.08 -4.83 -0.82
N CYS A 67 10.47 -3.63 -0.75
CA CYS A 67 10.02 -3.00 0.48
C CYS A 67 8.51 -2.76 0.42
N GLN A 68 7.80 -3.25 1.43
CA GLN A 68 6.34 -3.16 1.51
C GLN A 68 5.94 -2.29 2.69
N GLY A 69 4.91 -1.48 2.50
CA GLY A 69 4.49 -0.52 3.50
C GLY A 69 3.01 -0.22 3.50
N VAL A 70 2.59 0.43 4.57
CA VAL A 70 1.25 0.96 4.76
C VAL A 70 1.34 2.43 5.13
N PHE A 71 0.36 3.22 4.73
CA PHE A 71 0.26 4.62 5.06
C PHE A 71 -1.18 5.04 5.33
N GLY A 72 -1.34 6.16 6.02
CA GLY A 72 -2.62 6.82 6.22
C GLY A 72 -2.50 8.32 6.09
N TYR A 73 -3.58 8.96 5.63
CA TYR A 73 -3.67 10.42 5.61
C TYR A 73 -3.82 10.99 7.04
N VAL A 74 -2.92 11.91 7.39
CA VAL A 74 -3.00 12.73 8.62
C VAL A 74 -3.87 13.97 8.36
N THR A 75 -3.76 14.53 7.16
CA THR A 75 -4.63 15.60 6.66
C THR A 75 -5.11 15.25 5.25
N ARG A 76 -5.96 16.09 4.63
CA ARG A 76 -6.41 15.84 3.24
C ARG A 76 -5.27 15.79 2.21
N LYS A 77 -4.11 16.36 2.53
CA LYS A 77 -2.96 16.42 1.62
C LYS A 77 -1.70 15.77 2.19
N GLU A 78 -1.64 15.48 3.48
CA GLU A 78 -0.44 14.92 4.11
C GLU A 78 -0.74 13.51 4.60
N GLY A 79 0.14 12.57 4.28
CA GLY A 79 0.09 11.21 4.80
C GLY A 79 1.42 10.76 5.37
N ARG A 80 1.36 9.72 6.20
CA ARG A 80 2.52 9.11 6.85
C ARG A 80 2.40 7.60 6.79
N GLY A 81 3.55 6.95 6.69
CA GLY A 81 3.60 5.50 6.59
C GLY A 81 4.92 4.91 7.01
N THR A 82 4.97 3.59 6.98
CA THR A 82 6.15 2.79 7.27
C THR A 82 6.38 1.78 6.16
N VAL A 83 7.64 1.42 5.94
CA VAL A 83 8.05 0.37 5.01
C VAL A 83 8.92 -0.65 5.73
N MET A 84 8.85 -1.90 5.28
CA MET A 84 9.71 -2.99 5.71
C MET A 84 10.25 -3.68 4.47
N CYS A 85 11.56 -3.77 4.38
CA CYS A 85 12.27 -4.41 3.29
C CYS A 85 12.54 -5.88 3.59
N GLN A 86 12.59 -6.72 2.55
CA GLN A 86 12.87 -8.15 2.69
C GLN A 86 14.26 -8.46 3.26
N ASP A 87 15.20 -7.53 3.13
CA ASP A 87 16.54 -7.60 3.73
C ASP A 87 16.56 -7.23 5.23
N GLY A 88 15.40 -6.90 5.81
CA GLY A 88 15.23 -6.57 7.22
C GLY A 88 15.28 -5.08 7.54
N ARG A 89 15.64 -4.22 6.57
CA ARG A 89 15.64 -2.76 6.75
C ARG A 89 14.24 -2.24 7.02
N LYS A 90 14.12 -1.22 7.87
CA LYS A 90 12.83 -0.62 8.23
C LYS A 90 12.87 0.87 7.98
N GLY A 91 11.74 1.41 7.53
CA GLY A 91 11.65 2.82 7.23
C GLY A 91 10.33 3.46 7.61
N TYR A 92 10.36 4.78 7.67
CA TYR A 92 9.19 5.63 7.83
C TYR A 92 9.25 6.73 6.77
N PHE A 93 8.08 7.22 6.38
CA PHE A 93 7.99 8.29 5.40
C PHE A 93 6.79 9.19 5.66
N GLN A 94 6.88 10.38 5.11
CA GLN A 94 5.78 11.34 5.02
C GLN A 94 5.67 11.80 3.56
N PHE A 95 4.47 12.10 3.13
CA PHE A 95 4.23 12.62 1.79
C PHE A 95 3.17 13.70 1.78
N VAL A 96 3.25 14.55 0.77
CA VAL A 96 2.25 15.55 0.43
C VAL A 96 1.67 15.22 -0.94
N SER A 97 0.35 15.05 -1.01
CA SER A 97 -0.38 14.82 -2.25
C SER A 97 -0.98 16.10 -2.83
N ALA A 98 -0.99 16.16 -4.15
CA ALA A 98 -1.60 17.19 -4.99
C ALA A 98 -2.46 16.50 -6.07
N GLY A 99 -3.65 16.04 -5.66
CA GLY A 99 -4.51 15.22 -6.54
C GLY A 99 -3.98 13.79 -6.65
N PHE A 100 -3.70 13.34 -7.87
CA PHE A 100 -3.15 12.00 -8.16
C PHE A 100 -1.61 11.98 -8.26
N SER A 101 -0.95 13.04 -7.81
CA SER A 101 0.50 13.09 -7.70
C SER A 101 0.92 13.59 -6.32
N GLY A 102 2.21 13.49 -6.01
CA GLY A 102 2.74 13.95 -4.75
C GLY A 102 4.24 13.78 -4.64
N THR A 103 4.80 14.31 -3.56
CA THR A 103 6.20 14.10 -3.18
C THR A 103 6.27 13.64 -1.74
N GLY A 104 7.28 12.86 -1.42
CA GLY A 104 7.51 12.42 -0.06
C GLY A 104 8.98 12.23 0.25
N ALA A 105 9.24 12.13 1.54
CA ALA A 105 10.57 11.90 2.06
C ALA A 105 10.48 11.01 3.30
N GLY A 106 11.55 10.29 3.56
CA GLY A 106 11.61 9.35 4.67
C GLY A 106 13.02 8.91 4.98
N LYS A 107 13.11 7.91 5.85
CA LYS A 107 14.33 7.17 6.12
C LYS A 107 14.08 5.68 5.99
N ILE A 108 15.03 4.96 5.41
CA ILE A 108 15.16 3.50 5.52
C ILE A 108 16.46 3.26 6.28
N ASP A 109 16.35 2.67 7.47
CA ASP A 109 17.38 2.67 8.50
C ASP A 109 17.94 4.09 8.72
N ASP A 110 19.23 4.30 8.44
CA ASP A 110 19.90 5.59 8.59
C ASP A 110 19.96 6.42 7.31
N GLU A 111 19.52 5.88 6.17
CA GLU A 111 19.58 6.54 4.87
C GLU A 111 18.29 7.34 4.60
N ASN A 112 18.44 8.63 4.27
CA ASN A 112 17.32 9.45 3.84
C ASN A 112 16.92 9.06 2.41
N PHE A 113 15.64 9.10 2.09
CA PHE A 113 15.17 8.91 0.72
C PHE A 113 14.07 9.90 0.36
N GLU A 114 13.95 10.18 -0.93
CA GLU A 114 12.90 11.03 -1.49
C GLU A 114 12.18 10.31 -2.62
N PHE A 115 10.89 10.58 -2.79
CA PHE A 115 10.08 9.96 -3.82
C PHE A 115 9.00 10.88 -4.37
N ARG A 116 8.50 10.48 -5.54
CA ARG A 116 7.38 11.08 -6.24
C ARG A 116 6.30 10.02 -6.44
N ILE A 117 5.06 10.45 -6.32
CA ILE A 117 3.85 9.67 -6.60
C ILE A 117 3.23 10.24 -7.87
N GLY A 118 2.79 9.37 -8.78
CA GLY A 118 2.25 9.78 -10.07
C GLY A 118 3.33 10.23 -11.06
N ASN A 119 2.88 10.60 -12.26
CA ASN A 119 3.74 11.17 -13.31
C ASN A 119 3.82 12.69 -13.17
#